data_AF-A0A3M6XUK1-F1
#
_entry.id   AF-A0A3M6XUK1-F1
#
_cell.length_a   1.000
_cell.length_b   1.000
_cell.length_c   1.000
_cell.angle_alpha   90.00
_cell.angle_beta   90.00
_cell.angle_gamma   90.00
#
_symmetry.space_group_name_H-M   'P 1'
#
loop_
_entity.id
_entity.type
_entity.pdbx_description
1 polymer ?
#
loop_
_entity_poly.entity_id
_entity_poly.type
_entity_poly.pdbx_seq_one_letter_code
_entity_poly.pdbx_strand_id
1 'polypeptide(L)'
;RGRGRGAYFRAKYGGGGRGRGGGPAGDAYGQGPPMIDDSMPQAGGTRDWKQLTNDLKSIDGQQYGAYKRLYGKYEHTGPSFTLSVDHVQGDAFASPSRVRAIMPWQQTGLPKEFLQSDIRRIALCDYVTRHMDQGPNAGGGGGWSGPKGGAFNINAPGQEVLPRTSAMISSGGETIELRFTTSLPAAGRTVLGQQAWQILAVNVVELVQQSLLYGNLDQAKLGQHVISVENQSALRAQLATANLIAFVANGAILPRASGASAAPMDPKKAIRFQSPKELEVSFPLPDGSTVSGMGVARGITLLTGGGFHGKSTLLEAIQLGIYNHIPGDGRELIVTDLTAVKIRAEDGRAVSSVDISPFIRNLPGGRDTKNFSTDDASGSTSMATNIQEALEVGCKSLLIDEDSSATNLLVRDVRMQALIRNEPIQPLVAKARSLFTQHGVSTVIVIGGLGDWLSVADQVIAMEGYIPRAITADAKAIVQQYPSMVTED
;
A
#
# COMPACT_ATOMS: atom_id res chain seq x y z
N ARG A 1 22.51 -3.29 -32.61
CA ARG A 1 22.96 -4.70 -32.44
C ARG A 1 23.38 -4.89 -30.99
N GLY A 2 22.61 -5.62 -30.19
CA GLY A 2 22.92 -5.86 -28.78
C GLY A 2 22.03 -6.97 -28.24
N ARG A 3 22.43 -8.23 -28.50
CA ARG A 3 21.80 -9.43 -27.96
C ARG A 3 22.30 -9.67 -26.52
N GLY A 4 21.42 -10.20 -25.67
CA GLY A 4 21.81 -11.24 -24.72
C GLY A 4 21.82 -10.87 -23.24
N ARG A 5 20.65 -10.79 -22.60
CA ARG A 5 20.51 -11.02 -21.14
C ARG A 5 19.85 -12.36 -20.78
N GLY A 6 19.41 -13.15 -21.77
CA GLY A 6 18.76 -14.45 -21.56
C GLY A 6 19.70 -15.66 -21.43
N ALA A 7 21.01 -15.50 -21.66
CA ALA A 7 21.95 -16.64 -21.69
C ALA A 7 22.51 -17.03 -20.30
N TYR A 8 22.42 -16.16 -19.29
CA TYR A 8 23.00 -16.42 -17.98
C TYR A 8 22.13 -17.35 -17.10
N PHE A 9 20.81 -17.32 -17.26
CA PHE A 9 19.89 -18.15 -16.45
C PHE A 9 19.82 -19.62 -16.89
N ARG A 10 20.13 -19.92 -18.15
CA ARG A 10 20.06 -21.29 -18.70
C ARG A 10 21.22 -22.18 -18.26
N ALA A 11 22.36 -21.58 -17.88
CA ALA A 11 23.57 -22.30 -17.49
C ALA A 11 23.60 -22.71 -15.99
N LYS A 12 22.77 -22.11 -15.13
CA LYS A 12 22.80 -22.38 -13.69
C LYS A 12 21.82 -23.48 -13.22
N TYR A 13 20.82 -23.81 -14.04
CA TYR A 13 19.72 -24.71 -13.65
C TYR A 13 19.41 -25.83 -14.67
N GLY A 14 20.16 -25.92 -15.77
CA GLY A 14 19.93 -26.92 -16.82
C GLY A 14 20.89 -28.10 -16.73
N GLY A 15 20.55 -29.14 -15.95
CA GLY A 15 21.37 -30.36 -15.93
C GLY A 15 20.81 -31.53 -15.12
N GLY A 16 20.03 -32.39 -15.78
CA GLY A 16 20.13 -33.85 -15.58
C GLY A 16 19.02 -34.54 -14.77
N GLY A 17 18.27 -35.42 -15.44
CA GLY A 17 17.48 -36.46 -14.77
C GLY A 17 16.32 -37.02 -15.60
N ARG A 18 16.61 -37.86 -16.61
CA ARG A 18 15.59 -38.67 -17.31
C ARG A 18 15.10 -39.80 -16.40
N GLY A 19 13.78 -39.91 -16.20
CA GLY A 19 13.12 -41.05 -15.56
C GLY A 19 11.74 -41.29 -16.19
N ARG A 20 11.45 -42.55 -16.52
CA ARG A 20 10.36 -43.04 -17.38
C ARG A 20 8.96 -42.92 -16.77
N GLY A 21 7.99 -42.54 -17.61
CA GLY A 21 6.66 -43.18 -17.81
C GLY A 21 5.75 -43.52 -16.62
N GLY A 22 4.63 -42.80 -16.51
CA GLY A 22 3.41 -43.18 -15.80
C GLY A 22 2.26 -42.27 -16.24
N GLY A 23 1.10 -42.83 -16.61
CA GLY A 23 -0.02 -42.17 -17.30
C GLY A 23 -0.80 -41.11 -16.48
N PRO A 24 -1.89 -40.56 -17.06
CA PRO A 24 -2.49 -39.29 -16.64
C PRO A 24 -3.37 -39.48 -15.40
N ALA A 25 -2.98 -38.86 -14.28
CA ALA A 25 -3.87 -38.59 -13.16
C ALA A 25 -4.39 -37.16 -13.29
N GLY A 26 -5.71 -37.01 -13.37
CA GLY A 26 -6.36 -35.71 -13.39
C GLY A 26 -6.24 -35.01 -12.05
N ASP A 27 -5.64 -33.82 -12.03
CA ASP A 27 -5.60 -32.94 -10.87
C ASP A 27 -6.92 -32.17 -10.79
N ALA A 28 -7.86 -32.75 -10.04
CA ALA A 28 -9.00 -32.01 -9.52
C ALA A 28 -8.50 -31.05 -8.42
N TYR A 29 -8.38 -29.76 -8.76
CA TYR A 29 -8.21 -28.69 -7.79
C TYR A 29 -9.51 -28.53 -6.98
N GLY A 30 -9.63 -29.34 -5.92
CA GLY A 30 -10.61 -29.11 -4.87
C GLY A 30 -10.18 -27.93 -4.00
N GLN A 31 -10.77 -26.76 -4.24
CA GLN A 31 -10.83 -25.69 -3.24
C GLN A 31 -11.72 -26.17 -2.08
N GLY A 32 -11.11 -26.85 -1.11
CA GLY A 32 -11.70 -27.04 0.21
C GLY A 32 -11.29 -25.88 1.14
N PRO A 33 -12.15 -25.46 2.08
CA PRO A 33 -11.75 -24.53 3.14
C PRO A 33 -10.56 -25.14 3.91
N PRO A 34 -9.69 -24.32 4.52
CA PRO A 34 -8.54 -24.83 5.26
C PRO A 34 -9.04 -25.85 6.30
N MET A 35 -8.48 -27.06 6.23
CA MET A 35 -8.73 -28.13 7.19
C MET A 35 -8.46 -27.56 8.58
N ILE A 36 -9.53 -27.39 9.37
CA ILE A 36 -9.42 -27.17 10.81
C ILE A 36 -8.79 -28.46 11.34
N ASP A 37 -7.59 -28.36 11.90
CA ASP A 37 -6.96 -29.48 12.59
C ASP A 37 -7.81 -29.80 13.83
N ASP A 38 -8.71 -30.78 13.70
CA ASP A 38 -9.57 -31.31 14.77
C ASP A 38 -8.78 -31.91 15.96
N SER A 39 -7.44 -31.91 15.90
CA SER A 39 -6.57 -32.23 17.04
C SER A 39 -6.27 -31.04 17.96
N MET A 40 -6.78 -29.84 17.67
CA MET A 40 -6.67 -28.71 18.60
C MET A 40 -7.62 -28.89 19.79
N PRO A 41 -7.12 -28.81 21.04
CA PRO A 41 -7.98 -28.82 22.21
C PRO A 41 -9.07 -27.75 22.08
N GLN A 42 -10.34 -28.10 22.33
CA GLN A 42 -11.39 -27.09 22.48
C GLN A 42 -10.89 -26.03 23.47
N ALA A 43 -11.01 -24.75 23.10
CA ALA A 43 -10.58 -23.65 23.94
C ALA A 43 -11.33 -23.72 25.29
N GLY A 44 -10.66 -24.28 26.30
CA GLY A 44 -11.13 -24.22 27.68
C GLY A 44 -11.31 -22.77 28.11
N GLY A 45 -12.06 -22.56 29.20
CA GLY A 45 -12.23 -21.23 29.78
C GLY A 45 -10.90 -20.51 30.03
N THR A 46 -10.94 -19.19 30.19
CA THR A 46 -9.74 -18.39 30.43
C THR A 46 -9.01 -18.90 31.68
N ARG A 47 -7.70 -19.17 31.54
CA ARG A 47 -6.85 -19.71 32.61
C ARG A 47 -6.13 -18.58 33.35
N ASP A 48 -5.74 -18.81 34.60
CA ASP A 48 -4.91 -17.89 35.37
C ASP A 48 -3.45 -17.85 34.85
N TRP A 49 -2.75 -16.73 35.01
CA TRP A 49 -1.34 -16.57 34.66
C TRP A 49 -0.42 -17.59 35.35
N LYS A 50 -0.78 -18.02 36.57
CA LYS A 50 -0.06 -19.10 37.27
C LYS A 50 -0.11 -20.40 36.49
N GLN A 51 -1.22 -20.67 35.80
CA GLN A 51 -1.35 -21.85 34.96
C GLN A 51 -0.39 -21.80 33.76
N LEU A 52 -0.22 -20.63 33.12
CA LEU A 52 0.78 -20.44 32.06
C LEU A 52 2.18 -20.79 32.58
N THR A 53 2.54 -20.27 33.75
CA THR A 53 3.85 -20.52 34.38
C THR A 53 4.04 -22.01 34.71
N ASN A 54 3.00 -22.67 35.24
CA ASN A 54 3.04 -24.10 35.57
C ASN A 54 3.13 -24.97 34.31
N ASP A 55 2.37 -24.64 33.26
CA ASP A 55 2.42 -25.33 31.98
C ASP A 55 3.83 -25.26 31.39
N LEU A 56 4.43 -24.06 31.33
CA LEU A 56 5.77 -23.82 30.80
C LEU A 56 6.86 -24.57 31.57
N LYS A 57 6.78 -24.63 32.90
CA LYS A 57 7.68 -25.43 33.74
C LYS A 57 7.49 -26.93 33.49
N SER A 58 6.25 -27.39 33.33
CA SER A 58 5.96 -28.82 33.16
C SER A 58 6.42 -29.38 31.82
N ILE A 59 6.44 -28.56 30.77
CA ILE A 59 6.86 -28.96 29.42
C ILE A 59 8.36 -28.82 29.17
N ASP A 60 9.11 -28.25 30.12
CA ASP A 60 10.57 -28.12 30.00
C ASP A 60 11.23 -29.48 29.79
N GLY A 61 12.16 -29.56 28.83
CA GLY A 61 12.82 -30.81 28.47
C GLY A 61 11.96 -31.83 27.70
N GLN A 62 10.67 -31.56 27.47
CA GLN A 62 9.82 -32.45 26.66
C GLN A 62 10.03 -32.24 25.15
N GLN A 63 9.43 -33.10 24.33
CA GLN A 63 9.39 -32.91 22.88
C GLN A 63 8.63 -31.63 22.51
N TYR A 64 9.06 -30.98 21.42
CA TYR A 64 8.53 -29.69 20.96
C TYR A 64 7.00 -29.62 20.85
N GLY A 65 6.35 -30.72 20.48
CA GLY A 65 4.89 -30.82 20.40
C GLY A 65 4.17 -30.52 21.72
N ALA A 66 4.86 -30.61 22.86
CA ALA A 66 4.32 -30.26 24.17
C ALA A 66 3.89 -28.78 24.27
N TYR A 67 4.43 -27.88 23.43
CA TYR A 67 3.97 -26.50 23.35
C TYR A 67 2.49 -26.38 22.97
N LYS A 68 1.88 -27.38 22.32
CA LYS A 68 0.43 -27.37 22.00
C LYS A 68 -0.45 -27.17 23.26
N ARG A 69 0.06 -27.53 24.45
CA ARG A 69 -0.61 -27.28 25.74
C ARG A 69 -0.84 -25.79 26.04
N LEU A 70 -0.04 -24.90 25.44
CA LEU A 70 -0.17 -23.45 25.59
C LEU A 70 -1.37 -22.88 24.83
N TYR A 71 -1.97 -23.62 23.89
CA TYR A 71 -3.13 -23.15 23.14
C TYR A 71 -4.27 -22.72 24.06
N GLY A 72 -4.81 -21.52 23.85
CA GLY A 72 -5.91 -20.95 24.64
C GLY A 72 -5.59 -19.58 25.27
N LYS A 73 -6.38 -19.18 26.27
CA LYS A 73 -6.30 -17.83 26.88
C LYS A 73 -5.78 -17.88 28.31
N TYR A 74 -5.02 -16.84 28.68
CA TYR A 74 -4.47 -16.64 30.01
C TYR A 74 -4.69 -15.19 30.47
N GLU A 75 -5.26 -15.01 31.66
CA GLU A 75 -5.46 -13.71 32.29
C GLU A 75 -4.23 -13.29 33.11
N HIS A 76 -3.79 -12.06 32.92
CA HIS A 76 -2.79 -11.39 33.75
C HIS A 76 -3.47 -10.24 34.52
N THR A 77 -3.05 -9.99 35.76
CA THR A 77 -3.71 -9.00 36.64
C THR A 77 -2.87 -7.76 36.96
N GLY A 78 -1.59 -7.70 36.58
CA GLY A 78 -0.71 -6.57 36.90
C GLY A 78 0.36 -6.29 35.84
N PRO A 79 0.02 -5.82 34.63
CA PRO A 79 -1.23 -5.15 34.24
C PRO A 79 -2.37 -6.10 33.86
N SER A 80 -3.61 -5.61 33.87
CA SER A 80 -4.78 -6.39 33.48
C SER A 80 -4.87 -6.55 31.96
N PHE A 81 -4.61 -7.76 31.46
CA PHE A 81 -4.82 -8.11 30.04
C PHE A 81 -4.99 -9.63 29.88
N THR A 82 -5.46 -10.06 28.71
CA THR A 82 -5.53 -11.47 28.32
C THR A 82 -4.49 -11.77 27.25
N LEU A 83 -3.63 -12.74 27.51
CA LEU A 83 -2.80 -13.37 26.49
C LEU A 83 -3.62 -14.49 25.81
N SER A 84 -3.82 -14.39 24.50
CA SER A 84 -4.40 -15.46 23.68
C SER A 84 -3.28 -16.11 22.87
N VAL A 85 -3.15 -17.43 22.96
CA VAL A 85 -2.29 -18.24 22.08
C VAL A 85 -3.19 -18.93 21.08
N ASP A 86 -3.33 -18.32 19.89
CA ASP A 86 -4.28 -18.77 18.87
C ASP A 86 -3.67 -19.83 17.94
N HIS A 87 -2.35 -19.89 17.86
CA HIS A 87 -1.64 -20.91 17.09
C HIS A 87 -0.28 -21.18 17.72
N VAL A 88 0.04 -22.45 17.91
CA VAL A 88 1.36 -22.91 18.34
C VAL A 88 2.07 -23.51 17.13
N GLN A 89 3.29 -23.03 16.86
CA GLN A 89 4.10 -23.53 15.76
C GLN A 89 4.40 -25.05 15.90
N GLY A 90 4.41 -25.78 14.79
CA GLY A 90 4.58 -27.25 14.80
C GLY A 90 6.01 -27.72 15.15
N ASP A 91 7.01 -26.89 14.85
CA ASP A 91 8.41 -27.09 15.21
C ASP A 91 9.14 -25.73 15.32
N ALA A 92 10.42 -25.76 15.70
CA ALA A 92 11.23 -24.55 15.94
C ALA A 92 11.55 -23.74 14.65
N PHE A 93 11.44 -24.35 13.47
CA PHE A 93 11.71 -23.75 12.16
C PHE A 93 10.43 -23.40 11.38
N ALA A 94 9.28 -23.90 11.84
CA ALA A 94 7.97 -23.55 11.29
C ALA A 94 7.64 -22.06 11.48
N SER A 95 6.60 -21.59 10.79
CA SER A 95 6.07 -20.24 10.99
C SER A 95 5.78 -20.00 12.48
N PRO A 96 6.20 -18.85 13.07
CA PRO A 96 6.15 -18.67 14.52
C PRO A 96 4.73 -18.70 15.09
N SER A 97 4.64 -18.96 16.39
CA SER A 97 3.36 -19.03 17.11
C SER A 97 2.64 -17.68 17.05
N ARG A 98 1.31 -17.69 16.87
CA ARG A 98 0.48 -16.47 16.80
C ARG A 98 -0.17 -16.21 18.14
N VAL A 99 0.05 -15.01 18.64
CA VAL A 99 -0.41 -14.59 19.96
C VAL A 99 -1.09 -13.22 19.89
N ARG A 100 -2.00 -12.98 20.83
CA ARG A 100 -2.64 -11.68 21.02
C ARG A 100 -2.55 -11.26 22.48
N ALA A 101 -2.26 -9.98 22.69
CA ALA A 101 -2.44 -9.35 23.99
C ALA A 101 -3.66 -8.44 23.93
N ILE A 102 -4.68 -8.72 24.73
CA ILE A 102 -5.98 -8.05 24.70
C ILE A 102 -6.16 -7.31 26.02
N MET A 103 -6.19 -5.98 25.99
CA MET A 103 -6.33 -5.14 27.17
C MET A 103 -7.69 -4.44 27.19
N PRO A 104 -8.44 -4.47 28.31
CA PRO A 104 -9.62 -3.62 28.48
C PRO A 104 -9.24 -2.14 28.38
N TRP A 105 -10.00 -1.37 27.60
CA TRP A 105 -9.70 0.04 27.31
C TRP A 105 -9.52 0.86 28.59
N GLN A 106 -10.37 0.65 29.59
CA GLN A 106 -10.30 1.38 30.85
C GLN A 106 -8.96 1.19 31.59
N GLN A 107 -8.29 0.05 31.39
CA GLN A 107 -7.02 -0.29 32.03
C GLN A 107 -5.81 0.32 31.29
N THR A 108 -5.98 0.74 30.04
CA THR A 108 -4.92 1.38 29.25
C THR A 108 -4.57 2.78 29.75
N GLY A 109 -5.54 3.47 30.37
CA GLY A 109 -5.45 4.90 30.66
C GLY A 109 -5.47 5.80 29.42
N LEU A 110 -5.69 5.25 28.22
CA LEU A 110 -5.75 6.02 26.97
C LEU A 110 -6.98 6.96 26.99
N PRO A 111 -6.80 8.25 26.63
CA PRO A 111 -7.89 9.21 26.51
C PRO A 111 -9.00 8.73 25.57
N LYS A 112 -10.26 8.91 25.99
CA LYS A 112 -11.45 8.56 25.17
C LYS A 112 -11.51 9.33 23.85
N GLU A 113 -10.77 10.43 23.72
CA GLU A 113 -10.70 11.22 22.50
C GLU A 113 -10.17 10.42 21.29
N PHE A 114 -9.36 9.38 21.53
CA PHE A 114 -8.89 8.47 20.47
C PHE A 114 -10.00 7.57 19.91
N LEU A 115 -11.12 7.42 20.62
CA LEU A 115 -12.26 6.63 20.19
C LEU A 115 -13.31 7.43 19.40
N GLN A 116 -13.17 8.76 19.33
CA GLN A 116 -14.17 9.68 18.77
C GLN A 116 -14.41 9.49 17.27
N SER A 117 -13.41 9.00 16.53
CA SER A 117 -13.51 8.77 15.09
C SER A 117 -12.66 7.56 14.67
N ASP A 118 -13.04 6.92 13.56
CA ASP A 118 -12.31 5.77 13.03
C ASP A 118 -10.88 6.14 12.64
N ILE A 119 -10.66 7.35 12.13
CA ILE A 119 -9.32 7.80 11.75
C ILE A 119 -8.39 7.92 12.96
N ARG A 120 -8.89 8.40 14.11
CA ARG A 120 -8.12 8.46 15.36
C ARG A 120 -7.82 7.07 15.90
N ARG A 121 -8.78 6.15 15.80
CA ARG A 121 -8.58 4.73 16.15
C ARG A 121 -7.47 4.10 15.29
N ILE A 122 -7.51 4.32 13.97
CA ILE A 122 -6.50 3.82 13.03
C ILE A 122 -5.12 4.41 13.37
N ALA A 123 -5.02 5.72 13.61
CA ALA A 123 -3.77 6.39 13.94
C ALA A 123 -3.18 5.89 15.28
N LEU A 124 -4.02 5.69 16.31
CA LEU A 124 -3.58 5.10 17.57
C LEU A 124 -3.06 3.67 17.37
N CYS A 125 -3.81 2.82 16.63
CA CYS A 125 -3.40 1.45 16.31
C CYS A 125 -2.07 1.40 15.54
N ASP A 126 -1.88 2.29 14.56
CA ASP A 126 -0.62 2.41 13.82
C ASP A 126 0.53 2.81 14.75
N TYR A 127 0.32 3.82 15.61
CA TYR A 127 1.32 4.25 16.58
C TYR A 127 1.76 3.14 17.53
N VAL A 128 0.83 2.42 18.16
CA VAL A 128 1.18 1.33 19.10
C VAL A 128 1.84 0.14 18.38
N THR A 129 1.46 -0.12 17.13
CA THR A 129 2.14 -1.13 16.29
C THR A 129 3.60 -0.75 16.06
N ARG A 130 3.87 0.51 15.71
CA ARG A 130 5.25 1.01 15.52
C ARG A 130 6.05 1.00 16.81
N HIS A 131 5.42 1.37 17.90
CA HIS A 131 6.07 1.37 19.21
C HIS A 131 6.54 -0.03 19.58
N MET A 132 5.72 -1.05 19.32
CA MET A 132 6.10 -2.45 19.49
C MET A 132 7.26 -2.85 18.54
N ASP A 133 7.19 -2.48 17.26
CA ASP A 133 8.21 -2.80 16.25
C ASP A 133 9.57 -2.13 16.50
N GLN A 134 9.59 -1.00 17.21
CA GLN A 134 10.81 -0.25 17.53
C GLN A 134 11.31 -0.47 18.97
N GLY A 135 10.58 -1.25 19.76
CA GLY A 135 10.87 -1.48 21.17
C GLY A 135 12.12 -2.35 21.42
N PRO A 136 12.61 -2.40 22.67
CA PRO A 136 13.82 -3.14 23.04
C PRO A 136 13.73 -4.67 22.81
N ASN A 137 12.52 -5.20 22.61
CA ASN A 137 12.24 -6.61 22.33
C ASN A 137 11.97 -6.88 20.83
N ALA A 138 12.12 -5.88 19.95
CA ALA A 138 11.88 -6.01 18.51
C ALA A 138 12.98 -6.81 17.82
N GLY A 139 12.61 -7.95 17.23
CA GLY A 139 13.53 -8.84 16.52
C GLY A 139 13.35 -8.73 15.02
N GLY A 140 14.41 -8.33 14.31
CA GLY A 140 14.43 -8.39 12.85
C GLY A 140 14.75 -9.80 12.38
N GLY A 141 13.73 -10.63 12.12
CA GLY A 141 13.76 -11.79 11.21
C GLY A 141 14.77 -12.92 11.46
N GLY A 142 15.63 -12.82 12.47
CA GLY A 142 16.50 -13.90 12.90
C GLY A 142 15.79 -14.70 13.98
N GLY A 143 15.77 -16.03 13.87
CA GLY A 143 15.45 -16.88 15.01
C GLY A 143 16.33 -16.54 16.22
N TRP A 144 16.09 -17.18 17.36
CA TRP A 144 16.83 -16.93 18.61
C TRP A 144 18.38 -16.93 18.46
N SER A 145 18.93 -17.58 17.42
CA SER A 145 20.35 -17.63 17.06
C SER A 145 20.82 -16.58 16.04
N GLY A 146 19.94 -15.71 15.55
CA GLY A 146 20.26 -14.69 14.56
C GLY A 146 20.88 -13.43 15.21
N PRO A 147 21.79 -12.74 14.52
CA PRO A 147 22.52 -11.57 15.04
C PRO A 147 21.66 -10.32 15.35
N LYS A 148 20.32 -10.41 15.21
CA LYS A 148 19.36 -9.31 15.44
C LYS A 148 18.25 -9.69 16.44
N GLY A 149 18.56 -10.57 17.40
CA GLY A 149 17.63 -11.21 18.33
C GLY A 149 16.47 -10.35 18.83
N GLY A 150 15.26 -10.89 18.70
CA GLY A 150 14.09 -10.45 19.43
C GLY A 150 13.04 -11.57 19.45
N ALA A 151 12.29 -11.66 20.54
CA ALA A 151 11.34 -12.75 20.77
C ALA A 151 10.05 -12.59 19.97
N PHE A 152 9.73 -11.37 19.53
CA PHE A 152 8.46 -11.01 18.93
C PHE A 152 8.64 -10.40 17.54
N ASN A 153 7.68 -10.69 16.66
CA ASN A 153 7.55 -10.04 15.36
C ASN A 153 6.11 -9.55 15.21
N ILE A 154 5.93 -8.32 14.76
CA ILE A 154 4.62 -7.77 14.40
C ILE A 154 4.57 -7.48 12.90
N ASN A 155 3.38 -7.37 12.33
CA ASN A 155 3.23 -6.85 10.96
C ASN A 155 3.63 -5.37 10.97
N ALA A 156 4.92 -5.10 10.74
CA ALA A 156 5.52 -3.79 10.83
C ALA A 156 4.97 -2.86 9.72
N PRO A 157 4.49 -1.66 10.05
CA PRO A 157 3.94 -0.74 9.08
C PRO A 157 5.04 0.01 8.32
N GLY A 158 4.82 0.26 7.03
CA GLY A 158 5.63 1.14 6.19
C GLY A 158 5.42 2.63 6.51
N GLN A 159 5.57 3.51 5.53
CA GLN A 159 5.35 4.95 5.74
C GLN A 159 3.86 5.31 5.82
N GLU A 160 3.01 4.48 5.24
CA GLU A 160 1.57 4.66 5.16
C GLU A 160 0.88 4.21 6.45
N VAL A 161 -0.13 4.96 6.87
CA VAL A 161 -0.99 4.67 8.02
C VAL A 161 -2.26 4.01 7.50
N LEU A 162 -2.37 2.70 7.74
CA LEU A 162 -3.46 1.85 7.26
C LEU A 162 -4.21 1.21 8.42
N PRO A 163 -5.52 0.93 8.27
CA PRO A 163 -6.19 -0.01 9.16
C PRO A 163 -5.50 -1.38 9.04
N ARG A 164 -5.02 -1.92 10.16
CA ARG A 164 -4.31 -3.21 10.21
C ARG A 164 -4.89 -4.07 11.30
N THR A 165 -4.60 -5.37 11.20
CA THR A 165 -4.95 -6.33 12.25
C THR A 165 -3.84 -6.48 13.29
N SER A 166 -2.69 -5.83 13.11
CA SER A 166 -1.57 -5.83 14.08
C SER A 166 -1.94 -5.18 15.40
N ALA A 167 -2.78 -4.15 15.36
CA ALA A 167 -3.40 -3.53 16.51
C ALA A 167 -4.85 -3.21 16.18
N MET A 168 -5.78 -3.60 17.04
CA MET A 168 -7.21 -3.40 16.81
C MET A 168 -7.91 -2.92 18.06
N ILE A 169 -8.82 -1.97 17.90
CA ILE A 169 -9.77 -1.55 18.93
C ILE A 169 -11.09 -2.26 18.61
N SER A 170 -11.76 -2.82 19.62
CA SER A 170 -13.08 -3.44 19.43
C SER A 170 -14.10 -2.43 18.89
N SER A 171 -15.13 -2.89 18.18
CA SER A 171 -16.12 -1.99 17.57
C SER A 171 -16.74 -1.01 18.56
N GLY A 172 -17.05 -1.48 19.78
CA GLY A 172 -17.58 -0.64 20.86
C GLY A 172 -16.52 0.09 21.70
N GLY A 173 -15.23 -0.06 21.40
CA GLY A 173 -14.13 0.62 22.08
C GLY A 173 -13.85 0.10 23.50
N GLU A 174 -14.31 -1.10 23.83
CA GLU A 174 -14.12 -1.73 25.14
C GLU A 174 -12.73 -2.35 25.33
N THR A 175 -12.07 -2.74 24.25
CA THR A 175 -10.73 -3.34 24.29
C THR A 175 -9.83 -2.80 23.19
N ILE A 176 -8.53 -2.86 23.44
CA ILE A 176 -7.47 -2.76 22.42
C ILE A 176 -6.65 -4.05 22.46
N GLU A 177 -6.33 -4.61 21.31
CA GLU A 177 -5.48 -5.79 21.20
C GLU A 177 -4.30 -5.58 20.26
N LEU A 178 -3.16 -6.16 20.64
CA LEU A 178 -1.98 -6.33 19.78
C LEU A 178 -1.92 -7.76 19.29
N ARG A 179 -1.70 -7.97 17.99
CA ARG A 179 -1.51 -9.28 17.38
C ARG A 179 -0.09 -9.38 16.83
N PHE A 180 0.64 -10.38 17.31
CA PHE A 180 2.04 -10.57 16.97
C PHE A 180 2.38 -12.06 16.96
N THR A 181 3.58 -12.36 16.48
CA THR A 181 4.12 -13.71 16.50
C THR A 181 5.30 -13.81 17.45
N THR A 182 5.50 -15.00 17.99
CA THR A 182 6.58 -15.32 18.91
C THR A 182 7.19 -16.66 18.54
N SER A 183 8.52 -16.69 18.47
CA SER A 183 9.26 -17.93 18.21
C SER A 183 9.48 -18.66 19.52
N LEU A 184 8.92 -19.86 19.67
CA LEU A 184 9.08 -20.65 20.90
C LEU A 184 10.44 -21.38 20.90
N PRO A 185 11.23 -21.28 21.98
CA PRO A 185 12.63 -21.73 21.99
C PRO A 185 12.75 -23.26 22.15
N ALA A 186 13.78 -23.83 21.53
CA ALA A 186 14.10 -25.25 21.65
C ALA A 186 15.60 -25.53 21.42
N ALA A 187 16.09 -26.60 22.05
CA ALA A 187 17.36 -27.24 21.73
C ALA A 187 17.08 -28.43 20.80
N GLY A 188 17.19 -28.21 19.48
CA GLY A 188 16.72 -29.19 18.50
C GLY A 188 15.21 -29.36 18.58
N ARG A 189 14.74 -30.53 19.01
CA ARG A 189 13.30 -30.82 19.23
C ARG A 189 12.90 -30.82 20.70
N THR A 190 13.79 -30.39 21.60
CA THR A 190 13.55 -30.36 23.03
C THR A 190 13.15 -28.95 23.47
N VAL A 191 12.03 -28.83 24.17
CA VAL A 191 11.50 -27.57 24.69
C VAL A 191 12.47 -26.93 25.68
N LEU A 192 12.69 -25.62 25.55
CA LEU A 192 13.41 -24.79 26.53
C LEU A 192 12.39 -23.97 27.34
N GLY A 193 11.73 -24.63 28.29
CA GLY A 193 10.59 -24.10 29.05
C GLY A 193 10.93 -22.84 29.85
N GLN A 194 12.13 -22.76 30.44
CA GLN A 194 12.59 -21.56 31.15
C GLN A 194 12.75 -20.35 30.21
N GLN A 195 13.24 -20.55 28.99
CA GLN A 195 13.35 -19.48 27.99
C GLN A 195 11.97 -19.09 27.45
N ALA A 196 11.08 -20.06 27.25
CA ALA A 196 9.70 -19.80 26.85
C ALA A 196 8.94 -19.02 27.93
N TRP A 197 9.20 -19.31 29.21
CA TRP A 197 8.72 -18.54 30.35
C TRP A 197 9.23 -17.11 30.32
N GLN A 198 10.52 -16.89 30.09
CA GLN A 198 11.05 -15.54 29.93
C GLN A 198 10.31 -14.78 28.83
N ILE A 199 10.12 -15.39 27.66
CA ILE A 199 9.42 -14.77 26.54
C ILE A 199 7.95 -14.46 26.87
N LEU A 200 7.16 -15.46 27.25
CA LEU A 200 5.71 -15.33 27.36
C LEU A 200 5.24 -14.74 28.69
N ALA A 201 5.94 -15.03 29.79
CA ALA A 201 5.52 -14.62 31.12
C ALA A 201 6.14 -13.30 31.57
N VAL A 202 7.29 -12.90 31.00
CA VAL A 202 8.01 -11.67 31.38
C VAL A 202 8.01 -10.68 30.21
N ASN A 203 8.59 -11.03 29.07
CA ASN A 203 8.78 -10.08 27.97
C ASN A 203 7.45 -9.64 27.33
N VAL A 204 6.43 -10.51 27.24
CA VAL A 204 5.08 -10.11 26.79
C VAL A 204 4.48 -9.08 27.74
N VAL A 205 4.63 -9.27 29.05
CA VAL A 205 4.09 -8.34 30.06
C VAL A 205 4.72 -6.97 29.92
N GLU A 206 6.05 -6.92 29.81
CA GLU A 206 6.79 -5.69 29.57
C GLU A 206 6.36 -5.01 28.26
N LEU A 207 6.24 -5.79 27.18
CA LEU A 207 5.79 -5.29 25.88
C LEU A 207 4.41 -4.65 25.95
N VAL A 208 3.47 -5.30 26.63
CA VAL A 208 2.12 -4.79 26.85
C VAL A 208 2.15 -3.50 27.67
N GLN A 209 2.97 -3.47 28.74
CA GLN A 209 3.12 -2.27 29.56
C GLN A 209 3.67 -1.09 28.74
N GLN A 210 4.69 -1.30 27.92
CA GLN A 210 5.31 -0.23 27.12
C GLN A 210 4.40 0.22 25.97
N SER A 211 3.63 -0.70 25.37
CA SER A 211 2.89 -0.40 24.14
C SER A 211 1.43 0.01 24.36
N LEU A 212 0.79 -0.41 25.45
CA LEU A 212 -0.65 -0.22 25.68
C LEU A 212 -1.01 0.62 26.91
N LEU A 213 -0.07 0.89 27.82
CA LEU A 213 -0.34 1.78 28.95
C LEU A 213 0.04 3.21 28.61
N TYR A 214 -0.93 4.11 28.64
CA TYR A 214 -0.77 5.52 28.26
C TYR A 214 0.34 6.25 29.04
N GLY A 215 0.50 5.92 30.33
CA GLY A 215 1.55 6.50 31.17
C GLY A 215 2.98 6.14 30.74
N ASN A 216 3.16 5.06 29.96
CA ASN A 216 4.45 4.62 29.45
C ASN A 216 4.71 5.06 28.01
N LEU A 217 3.69 5.57 27.31
CA LEU A 217 3.84 6.10 25.95
C LEU A 217 4.36 7.54 25.97
N ASP A 218 5.14 7.89 24.95
CA ASP A 218 5.46 9.30 24.67
C ASP A 218 4.18 10.03 24.22
N GLN A 219 3.50 10.68 25.17
CA GLN A 219 2.18 11.27 24.94
C GLN A 219 2.22 12.39 23.90
N ALA A 220 3.33 13.14 23.84
CA ALA A 220 3.51 14.22 22.88
C ALA A 220 3.62 13.65 21.45
N LYS A 221 4.43 12.61 21.23
CA LYS A 221 4.54 11.95 19.93
C LYS A 221 3.25 11.24 19.52
N LEU A 222 2.57 10.58 20.46
CA LEU A 222 1.27 9.96 20.19
C LEU A 222 0.25 11.01 19.75
N GLY A 223 0.15 12.12 20.48
CA GLY A 223 -0.74 13.22 20.12
C GLY A 223 -0.42 13.79 18.73
N GLN A 224 0.86 14.07 18.44
CA GLN A 224 1.29 14.55 17.13
C GLN A 224 0.97 13.57 15.99
N HIS A 225 1.15 12.27 16.24
CA HIS A 225 0.84 11.23 15.26
C HIS A 225 -0.66 11.20 14.93
N VAL A 226 -1.52 11.17 15.96
CA VAL A 226 -2.97 11.15 15.78
C VAL A 226 -3.48 12.41 15.08
N ILE A 227 -3.04 13.59 15.54
CA ILE A 227 -3.44 14.88 14.94
C ILE A 227 -3.01 14.97 13.48
N SER A 228 -1.77 14.56 13.16
CA SER A 228 -1.29 14.57 11.78
C SER A 228 -2.16 13.72 10.87
N VAL A 229 -2.48 12.48 11.27
CA VAL A 229 -3.30 11.58 10.46
C VAL A 229 -4.74 12.08 10.32
N GLU A 230 -5.30 12.67 11.38
CA GLU A 230 -6.63 13.31 11.34
C GLU A 230 -6.66 14.50 10.38
N ASN A 231 -5.64 15.38 10.43
CA ASN A 231 -5.51 16.52 9.52
C ASN A 231 -5.47 16.06 8.06
N GLN A 232 -4.74 15.00 7.75
CA GLN A 232 -4.66 14.44 6.40
C GLN A 232 -6.01 13.93 5.92
N SER A 233 -6.72 13.19 6.78
CA SER A 233 -8.04 12.68 6.44
C SER A 233 -9.05 13.81 6.22
N ALA A 234 -9.02 14.84 7.07
CA ALA A 234 -9.89 16.01 6.94
C ALA A 234 -9.55 16.85 5.70
N LEU A 235 -8.27 17.02 5.39
CA LEU A 235 -7.80 17.72 4.18
C LEU A 235 -8.29 17.00 2.92
N ARG A 236 -8.16 15.67 2.87
CA ARG A 236 -8.64 14.87 1.74
C ARG A 236 -10.16 15.00 1.55
N ALA A 237 -10.93 15.06 2.63
CA ALA A 237 -12.38 15.23 2.57
C ALA A 237 -12.81 16.58 1.98
N GLN A 238 -11.95 17.60 2.00
CA GLN A 238 -12.24 18.93 1.46
C GLN A 238 -12.01 19.03 -0.07
N LEU A 239 -11.30 18.08 -0.69
CA LEU A 239 -10.91 18.15 -2.11
C LEU A 239 -12.11 18.26 -3.04
N ALA A 240 -13.14 17.43 -2.84
CA ALA A 240 -14.30 17.38 -3.72
C ALA A 240 -15.07 18.71 -3.75
N THR A 241 -15.29 19.33 -2.58
CA THR A 241 -15.96 20.64 -2.46
C THR A 241 -15.14 21.76 -3.08
N ALA A 242 -13.80 21.65 -3.08
CA ALA A 242 -12.89 22.58 -3.74
C ALA A 242 -12.69 22.31 -5.24
N ASN A 243 -13.42 21.35 -5.82
CA ASN A 243 -13.26 20.93 -7.22
C ASN A 243 -11.83 20.46 -7.57
N LEU A 244 -11.16 19.81 -6.62
CA LEU A 244 -9.81 19.26 -6.75
C LEU A 244 -9.84 17.73 -6.74
N ILE A 245 -8.85 17.12 -7.38
CA ILE A 245 -8.57 15.67 -7.28
C ILE A 245 -7.37 15.39 -6.38
N ALA A 246 -6.46 16.36 -6.22
CA ALA A 246 -5.30 16.22 -5.34
C ALA A 246 -4.85 17.59 -4.83
N PHE A 247 -4.12 17.56 -3.73
CA PHE A 247 -3.46 18.71 -3.13
C PHE A 247 -2.04 18.32 -2.71
N VAL A 248 -1.07 19.20 -3.02
CA VAL A 248 0.34 19.02 -2.67
C VAL A 248 0.81 20.21 -1.83
N ALA A 249 1.00 19.99 -0.52
CA ALA A 249 1.39 21.06 0.40
C ALA A 249 2.75 21.70 0.05
N ASN A 250 2.84 23.01 0.25
CA ASN A 250 4.13 23.71 0.24
C ASN A 250 5.04 23.16 1.34
N GLY A 251 6.33 23.05 1.06
CA GLY A 251 7.32 22.50 1.98
C GLY A 251 7.47 20.97 1.94
N ALA A 252 6.61 20.26 1.20
CA ALA A 252 6.64 18.80 1.09
C ALA A 252 7.97 18.28 0.50
N ILE A 253 8.36 17.07 0.91
CA ILE A 253 9.52 16.35 0.37
C ILE A 253 8.99 15.16 -0.42
N LEU A 254 8.91 15.35 -1.73
CA LEU A 254 8.45 14.32 -2.67
C LEU A 254 9.47 13.19 -2.88
N PRO A 255 10.77 13.47 -3.14
CA PRO A 255 11.72 12.41 -3.49
C PRO A 255 12.02 11.52 -2.30
N ARG A 256 12.19 10.21 -2.58
CA ARG A 256 12.52 9.21 -1.57
C ARG A 256 14.04 9.06 -1.42
N ALA A 257 14.48 8.44 -0.34
CA ALA A 257 15.89 8.26 -0.02
C ALA A 257 16.64 7.47 -1.09
N SER A 258 15.98 6.48 -1.70
CA SER A 258 16.48 5.72 -2.85
C SER A 258 15.32 5.00 -3.56
N GLY A 259 15.57 4.42 -4.74
CA GLY A 259 14.56 3.60 -5.44
C GLY A 259 14.17 2.30 -4.73
N ALA A 260 14.84 1.94 -3.62
CA ALA A 260 14.54 0.77 -2.80
C ALA A 260 14.03 1.12 -1.39
N SER A 261 13.87 2.42 -1.09
CA SER A 261 13.43 2.88 0.23
C SER A 261 12.24 3.81 0.10
N ALA A 262 11.19 3.50 0.86
CA ALA A 262 10.03 4.37 0.96
C ALA A 262 10.29 5.59 1.86
N ALA A 263 11.40 5.71 2.59
CA ALA A 263 11.69 6.85 3.46
C ALA A 263 11.99 8.14 2.67
N PRO A 264 11.77 9.34 3.22
CA PRO A 264 12.06 10.58 2.50
C PRO A 264 13.55 10.77 2.24
N MET A 265 13.87 11.47 1.15
CA MET A 265 15.21 12.00 0.93
C MET A 265 15.59 12.94 2.09
N ASP A 266 16.88 12.95 2.44
CA ASP A 266 17.43 13.88 3.44
C ASP A 266 16.98 15.34 3.15
N PRO A 267 16.27 16.00 4.08
CA PRO A 267 15.79 17.37 3.92
C PRO A 267 16.88 18.40 3.59
N LYS A 268 18.15 18.11 3.90
CA LYS A 268 19.28 18.98 3.53
C LYS A 268 19.64 18.92 2.05
N LYS A 269 19.22 17.86 1.36
CA LYS A 269 19.50 17.60 -0.07
C LYS A 269 18.25 17.77 -0.93
N ALA A 270 17.07 17.50 -0.37
CA ALA A 270 15.82 17.59 -1.08
C ALA A 270 15.43 19.04 -1.36
N ILE A 271 14.99 19.30 -2.59
CA ILE A 271 14.28 20.54 -2.92
C ILE A 271 12.84 20.38 -2.45
N ARG A 272 12.42 21.27 -1.55
CA ARG A 272 11.06 21.28 -1.03
C ARG A 272 10.09 21.75 -2.10
N PHE A 273 8.94 21.10 -2.16
CA PHE A 273 7.89 21.48 -3.08
C PHE A 273 7.37 22.89 -2.77
N GLN A 274 7.14 23.68 -3.81
CA GLN A 274 6.53 24.99 -3.71
C GLN A 274 5.54 25.16 -4.86
N SER A 275 4.28 25.45 -4.54
CA SER A 275 3.22 25.68 -5.51
C SER A 275 3.53 26.90 -6.38
N PRO A 276 3.23 26.86 -7.68
CA PRO A 276 3.09 28.09 -8.46
C PRO A 276 1.88 28.88 -7.94
N LYS A 277 1.97 30.21 -7.97
CA LYS A 277 0.95 31.10 -7.38
C LYS A 277 -0.44 30.91 -8.00
N GLU A 278 -0.46 30.59 -9.29
CA GLU A 278 -1.66 30.41 -10.10
C GLU A 278 -2.48 29.19 -9.65
N LEU A 279 -1.84 28.21 -8.99
CA LEU A 279 -2.46 26.96 -8.55
C LEU A 279 -2.50 26.84 -7.02
N GLU A 280 -2.07 27.89 -6.31
CA GLU A 280 -1.99 27.87 -4.86
C GLU A 280 -3.38 28.02 -4.23
N VAL A 281 -3.73 27.07 -3.37
CA VAL A 281 -4.96 27.05 -2.59
C VAL A 281 -4.63 26.80 -1.12
N SER A 282 -5.54 27.17 -0.22
CA SER A 282 -5.34 27.02 1.22
C SER A 282 -6.54 26.35 1.89
N PHE A 283 -6.27 25.49 2.86
CA PHE A 283 -7.28 24.73 3.60
C PHE A 283 -7.08 24.87 5.11
N PRO A 284 -8.16 25.07 5.88
CA PRO A 284 -8.11 24.92 7.33
C PRO A 284 -7.97 23.45 7.72
N LEU A 285 -7.24 23.19 8.79
CA LEU A 285 -7.06 21.87 9.39
C LEU A 285 -7.78 21.78 10.75
N PRO A 286 -8.22 20.57 11.18
CA PRO A 286 -8.88 20.35 12.47
C PRO A 286 -8.14 20.90 13.69
N ASP A 287 -6.81 20.93 13.67
CA ASP A 287 -5.97 21.49 14.74
C ASP A 287 -5.95 23.02 14.79
N GLY A 288 -6.70 23.70 13.91
CA GLY A 288 -6.80 25.15 13.82
C GLY A 288 -5.72 25.79 12.95
N SER A 289 -4.77 25.01 12.42
CA SER A 289 -3.79 25.50 11.46
C SER A 289 -4.39 25.63 10.05
N THR A 290 -3.66 26.28 9.15
CA THR A 290 -3.99 26.37 7.73
C THR A 290 -2.81 25.89 6.92
N VAL A 291 -3.07 25.08 5.89
CA VAL A 291 -2.04 24.59 4.95
C VAL A 291 -2.28 25.20 3.58
N SER A 292 -1.21 25.68 2.95
CA SER A 292 -1.21 26.19 1.57
C SER A 292 -0.37 25.29 0.67
N GLY A 293 -0.78 25.15 -0.59
CA GLY A 293 -0.12 24.26 -1.54
C GLY A 293 -0.80 24.25 -2.90
N MET A 294 -0.30 23.38 -3.79
CA MET A 294 -0.80 23.29 -5.16
C MET A 294 -2.07 22.45 -5.20
N GLY A 295 -3.15 23.02 -5.72
CA GLY A 295 -4.37 22.30 -6.06
C GLY A 295 -4.30 21.71 -7.47
N VAL A 296 -4.57 20.41 -7.60
CA VAL A 296 -4.77 19.76 -8.90
C VAL A 296 -6.27 19.69 -9.15
N ALA A 297 -6.75 20.48 -10.11
CA ALA A 297 -8.18 20.61 -10.41
C ALA A 297 -8.74 19.33 -11.07
N ARG A 298 -10.06 19.15 -10.99
CA ARG A 298 -10.75 18.16 -11.83
C ARG A 298 -10.60 18.52 -13.31
N GLY A 299 -10.51 17.49 -14.15
CA GLY A 299 -10.28 17.63 -15.60
C GLY A 299 -9.06 16.86 -16.07
N ILE A 300 -8.38 17.37 -17.09
CA ILE A 300 -7.18 16.78 -17.68
C ILE A 300 -5.97 17.65 -17.32
N THR A 301 -5.12 17.14 -16.43
CA THR A 301 -3.87 17.80 -15.99
C THR A 301 -2.67 17.08 -16.57
N LEU A 302 -1.80 17.84 -17.23
CA LEU A 302 -0.54 17.36 -17.78
C LEU A 302 0.62 17.77 -16.89
N LEU A 303 1.48 16.82 -16.56
CA LEU A 303 2.76 17.05 -15.90
C LEU A 303 3.86 16.88 -16.94
N THR A 304 4.53 17.96 -17.31
CA THR A 304 5.55 17.99 -18.38
C THR A 304 6.88 18.58 -17.91
N GLY A 305 7.86 18.70 -18.80
CA GLY A 305 9.24 19.12 -18.52
C GLY A 305 10.28 18.10 -18.94
N GLY A 306 11.56 18.47 -18.87
CA GLY A 306 12.68 17.62 -19.30
C GLY A 306 12.80 16.30 -18.51
N GLY A 307 13.61 15.37 -19.02
CA GLY A 307 13.98 14.15 -18.27
C GLY A 307 14.69 14.50 -16.96
N PHE A 308 14.44 13.73 -15.89
CA PHE A 308 15.03 13.92 -14.56
C PHE A 308 14.66 15.21 -13.79
N HIS A 309 13.63 15.94 -14.21
CA HIS A 309 13.17 17.15 -13.51
C HIS A 309 12.10 16.93 -12.43
N GLY A 310 11.72 15.68 -12.12
CA GLY A 310 10.81 15.35 -11.00
C GLY A 310 9.34 15.10 -11.36
N LYS A 311 8.99 14.92 -12.64
CA LYS A 311 7.62 14.63 -13.10
C LYS A 311 7.03 13.38 -12.46
N SER A 312 7.69 12.24 -12.64
CA SER A 312 7.24 10.96 -12.09
C SER A 312 7.24 10.97 -10.55
N THR A 313 8.18 11.68 -9.93
CA THR A 313 8.22 11.87 -8.47
C THR A 313 6.99 12.62 -7.96
N LEU A 314 6.55 13.67 -8.67
CA LEU A 314 5.30 14.37 -8.36
C LEU A 314 4.08 13.48 -8.56
N LEU A 315 4.00 12.76 -9.68
CA LEU A 315 2.89 11.85 -9.95
C LEU A 315 2.81 10.71 -8.93
N GLU A 316 3.96 10.16 -8.51
CA GLU A 316 4.03 9.12 -7.49
C GLU A 316 3.58 9.63 -6.10
N ALA A 317 3.94 10.87 -5.76
CA ALA A 317 3.44 11.50 -4.54
C ALA A 317 1.90 11.70 -4.59
N ILE A 318 1.36 12.12 -5.72
CA ILE A 318 -0.09 12.21 -5.95
C ILE A 318 -0.73 10.81 -5.90
N GLN A 319 -0.11 9.80 -6.50
CA GLN A 319 -0.60 8.41 -6.46
C GLN A 319 -0.73 7.89 -5.03
N LEU A 320 0.27 8.14 -4.19
CA LEU A 320 0.26 7.67 -2.81
C LEU A 320 -0.55 8.58 -1.87
N GLY A 321 -0.99 9.76 -2.32
CA GLY A 321 -1.86 10.67 -1.55
C GLY A 321 -3.25 10.10 -1.21
N ILE A 322 -3.62 8.95 -1.78
CA ILE A 322 -4.80 8.18 -1.34
C ILE A 322 -4.63 7.63 0.09
N TYR A 323 -3.38 7.45 0.54
CA TYR A 323 -3.06 7.01 1.88
C TYR A 323 -2.67 8.19 2.78
N ASN A 324 -2.88 8.03 4.08
CA ASN A 324 -2.24 8.90 5.06
C ASN A 324 -0.81 8.40 5.30
N HIS A 325 0.10 9.31 5.62
CA HIS A 325 1.50 9.01 5.92
C HIS A 325 1.85 9.43 7.35
N ILE A 326 2.88 8.83 7.91
CA ILE A 326 3.41 9.22 9.23
C ILE A 326 3.91 10.67 9.24
N PRO A 327 3.85 11.36 10.40
CA PRO A 327 4.54 12.65 10.56
C PRO A 327 6.02 12.54 10.20
N GLY A 328 6.52 13.49 9.40
CA GLY A 328 7.91 13.52 8.96
C GLY A 328 8.20 12.68 7.71
N ASP A 329 7.19 12.07 7.09
CA ASP A 329 7.34 11.35 5.81
C ASP A 329 7.69 12.28 4.64
N GLY A 330 7.41 13.57 4.76
CA GLY A 330 7.51 14.57 3.71
C GLY A 330 6.29 14.65 2.80
N ARG A 331 5.41 13.63 2.83
CA ARG A 331 4.19 13.54 2.00
C ARG A 331 2.91 13.51 2.84
N GLU A 332 2.99 13.72 4.15
CA GLU A 332 1.83 13.69 5.04
C GLU A 332 0.71 14.59 4.53
N LEU A 333 0.98 15.85 4.17
CA LEU A 333 -0.04 16.78 3.67
C LEU A 333 -0.17 16.76 2.14
N ILE A 334 0.11 15.62 1.51
CA ILE A 334 -0.22 15.35 0.11
C ILE A 334 -1.40 14.40 0.10
N VAL A 335 -2.53 14.88 -0.41
CA VAL A 335 -3.77 14.10 -0.42
C VAL A 335 -4.34 14.03 -1.82
N THR A 336 -4.93 12.90 -2.14
CA THR A 336 -5.57 12.61 -3.43
C THR A 336 -6.91 11.94 -3.18
N ASP A 337 -7.86 12.14 -4.08
CA ASP A 337 -9.14 11.43 -4.09
C ASP A 337 -8.93 9.92 -3.90
N LEU A 338 -9.68 9.32 -2.97
CA LEU A 338 -9.50 7.92 -2.55
C LEU A 338 -9.73 6.91 -3.67
N THR A 339 -10.42 7.31 -4.74
CA THR A 339 -10.72 6.43 -5.88
C THR A 339 -9.73 6.60 -7.03
N ALA A 340 -8.66 7.39 -6.86
CA ALA A 340 -7.65 7.57 -7.88
C ALA A 340 -6.88 6.26 -8.14
N VAL A 341 -6.72 5.90 -9.42
CA VAL A 341 -6.06 4.66 -9.83
C VAL A 341 -4.89 4.99 -10.76
N LYS A 342 -3.73 4.40 -10.47
CA LYS A 342 -2.58 4.41 -11.38
C LYS A 342 -2.80 3.40 -12.50
N ILE A 343 -2.83 3.89 -13.73
CA ILE A 343 -2.92 3.07 -14.93
C ILE A 343 -1.52 2.90 -15.52
N ARG A 344 -1.19 1.67 -15.93
CA ARG A 344 0.06 1.32 -16.61
C ARG A 344 -0.16 0.15 -17.56
N ALA A 345 0.81 -0.10 -18.44
CA ALA A 345 0.84 -1.35 -19.19
C ALA A 345 1.27 -2.53 -18.30
N GLU A 346 0.58 -3.66 -18.45
CA GLU A 346 0.78 -4.89 -17.67
C GLU A 346 0.87 -6.08 -18.64
N ASP A 347 1.88 -6.04 -19.51
CA ASP A 347 2.11 -7.05 -20.56
C ASP A 347 2.16 -8.47 -19.96
N GLY A 348 1.41 -9.39 -20.56
CA GLY A 348 1.31 -10.79 -20.14
C GLY A 348 0.26 -11.08 -19.05
N ARG A 349 -0.49 -10.09 -18.55
CA ARG A 349 -1.56 -10.37 -17.58
C ARG A 349 -2.75 -11.10 -18.21
N ALA A 350 -3.41 -11.93 -17.41
CA ALA A 350 -4.70 -12.49 -17.79
C ALA A 350 -5.83 -11.45 -17.66
N VAL A 351 -6.84 -11.60 -18.51
CA VAL A 351 -8.07 -10.80 -18.56
C VAL A 351 -9.24 -11.74 -18.75
N SER A 352 -10.33 -11.50 -18.03
CA SER A 352 -11.52 -12.34 -18.08
C SER A 352 -12.77 -11.48 -18.22
N SER A 353 -13.41 -11.54 -19.39
CA SER A 353 -14.73 -10.97 -19.66
C SER A 353 -14.86 -9.47 -19.43
N VAL A 354 -13.94 -8.67 -19.99
CA VAL A 354 -13.95 -7.20 -19.88
C VAL A 354 -14.32 -6.54 -21.21
N ASP A 355 -15.17 -5.51 -21.17
CA ASP A 355 -15.50 -4.69 -22.36
C ASP A 355 -14.40 -3.65 -22.63
N ILE A 356 -13.48 -3.98 -23.54
CA ILE A 356 -12.43 -3.08 -24.02
C ILE A 356 -12.81 -2.37 -25.33
N SER A 357 -14.04 -2.54 -25.81
CA SER A 357 -14.51 -1.97 -27.08
C SER A 357 -14.40 -0.43 -27.18
N PRO A 358 -14.43 0.35 -26.08
CA PRO A 358 -14.17 1.80 -26.15
C PRO A 358 -12.76 2.16 -26.62
N PHE A 359 -11.79 1.26 -26.46
CA PHE A 359 -10.39 1.47 -26.84
C PHE A 359 -9.94 0.56 -27.98
N ILE A 360 -10.60 -0.59 -28.19
CA ILE A 360 -10.15 -1.61 -29.13
C ILE A 360 -11.36 -2.16 -29.86
N ARG A 361 -11.53 -1.82 -31.14
CA ARG A 361 -12.73 -2.20 -31.91
C ARG A 361 -12.69 -3.64 -32.41
N ASN A 362 -11.72 -3.94 -33.29
CA ASN A 362 -11.64 -5.22 -34.01
C ASN A 362 -10.29 -5.89 -33.78
N LEU A 363 -10.26 -6.98 -33.02
CA LEU A 363 -9.04 -7.76 -32.85
C LEU A 363 -8.84 -8.78 -34.00
N PRO A 364 -7.59 -9.09 -34.37
CA PRO A 364 -7.30 -10.18 -35.28
C PRO A 364 -7.95 -11.49 -34.82
N GLY A 365 -8.50 -12.26 -35.76
CA GLY A 365 -9.19 -13.51 -35.46
C GLY A 365 -10.62 -13.35 -34.93
N GLY A 366 -11.19 -12.14 -34.99
CA GLY A 366 -12.60 -11.91 -34.64
C GLY A 366 -12.91 -12.07 -33.16
N ARG A 367 -11.90 -11.87 -32.30
CA ARG A 367 -12.11 -11.91 -30.84
C ARG A 367 -13.07 -10.82 -30.41
N ASP A 368 -14.00 -11.17 -29.53
CA ASP A 368 -14.98 -10.24 -28.98
C ASP A 368 -14.29 -9.23 -28.06
N THR A 369 -14.44 -7.94 -28.37
CA THR A 369 -13.89 -6.84 -27.58
C THR A 369 -14.84 -6.35 -26.50
N LYS A 370 -16.13 -6.72 -26.56
CA LYS A 370 -17.12 -6.45 -25.51
C LYS A 370 -17.09 -7.47 -24.38
N ASN A 371 -16.53 -8.65 -24.65
CA ASN A 371 -16.35 -9.72 -23.69
C ASN A 371 -14.93 -10.29 -23.79
N PHE A 372 -13.93 -9.40 -23.74
CA PHE A 372 -12.55 -9.76 -24.02
C PHE A 372 -11.97 -10.63 -22.90
N SER A 373 -11.37 -11.75 -23.29
CA SER A 373 -10.65 -12.66 -22.40
C SER A 373 -9.35 -13.13 -23.06
N THR A 374 -8.27 -13.21 -22.29
CA THR A 374 -6.96 -13.71 -22.75
C THR A 374 -6.09 -14.08 -21.55
N ASP A 375 -5.22 -15.07 -21.68
CA ASP A 375 -4.20 -15.41 -20.67
C ASP A 375 -2.88 -14.64 -20.88
N ASP A 376 -2.78 -13.90 -21.99
CA ASP A 376 -1.57 -13.20 -22.43
C ASP A 376 -1.96 -11.87 -23.11
N ALA A 377 -2.26 -10.84 -22.32
CA ALA A 377 -2.63 -9.53 -22.83
C ALA A 377 -1.39 -8.73 -23.25
N SER A 378 -1.38 -8.20 -24.48
CA SER A 378 -0.40 -7.19 -24.90
C SER A 378 -0.46 -5.92 -24.05
N GLY A 379 0.59 -5.09 -24.10
CA GLY A 379 0.65 -3.80 -23.41
C GLY A 379 -0.56 -2.88 -23.60
N SER A 380 -1.10 -2.73 -24.82
CA SER A 380 -2.28 -1.87 -25.05
C SER A 380 -3.58 -2.51 -24.59
N THR A 381 -3.77 -3.81 -24.82
CA THR A 381 -4.97 -4.54 -24.34
C THR A 381 -5.02 -4.61 -22.82
N SER A 382 -3.87 -4.83 -22.15
CA SER A 382 -3.79 -4.84 -20.69
C SER A 382 -4.09 -3.47 -20.10
N MET A 383 -3.54 -2.40 -20.69
CA MET A 383 -3.81 -1.04 -20.24
C MET A 383 -5.26 -0.59 -20.51
N ALA A 384 -5.85 -0.95 -21.65
CA ALA A 384 -7.26 -0.70 -21.94
C ALA A 384 -8.18 -1.43 -20.95
N THR A 385 -7.85 -2.69 -20.63
CA THR A 385 -8.54 -3.48 -19.61
C THR A 385 -8.41 -2.82 -18.24
N ASN A 386 -7.20 -2.40 -17.86
CA ASN A 386 -6.93 -1.74 -16.57
C ASN A 386 -7.78 -0.47 -16.39
N ILE A 387 -7.96 0.33 -17.45
CA ILE A 387 -8.87 1.49 -17.43
C ILE A 387 -10.32 1.04 -17.20
N GLN A 388 -10.80 0.04 -17.94
CA GLN A 388 -12.18 -0.43 -17.84
C GLN A 388 -12.49 -1.01 -16.45
N GLU A 389 -11.60 -1.82 -15.91
CA GLU A 389 -11.70 -2.35 -14.54
C GLU A 389 -11.70 -1.22 -13.50
N ALA A 390 -10.84 -0.20 -13.68
CA ALA A 390 -10.82 0.97 -12.79
C ALA A 390 -12.14 1.76 -12.84
N LEU A 391 -12.71 1.94 -14.03
CA LEU A 391 -14.01 2.59 -14.21
C LEU A 391 -15.14 1.78 -13.56
N GLU A 392 -15.12 0.45 -13.72
CA GLU A 392 -16.10 -0.47 -13.13
C GLU A 392 -16.14 -0.36 -11.60
N VAL A 393 -14.98 -0.27 -10.94
CA VAL A 393 -14.90 -0.10 -9.48
C VAL A 393 -15.12 1.35 -9.00
N GLY A 394 -15.50 2.26 -9.91
CA GLY A 394 -15.95 3.61 -9.57
C GLY A 394 -14.86 4.68 -9.46
N CYS A 395 -13.70 4.46 -10.08
CA CYS A 395 -12.59 5.44 -10.14
C CYS A 395 -13.06 6.82 -10.64
N LYS A 396 -12.56 7.89 -10.00
CA LYS A 396 -12.79 9.29 -10.40
C LYS A 396 -11.57 9.99 -10.98
N SER A 397 -10.39 9.38 -10.90
CA SER A 397 -9.15 9.95 -11.43
C SER A 397 -8.19 8.88 -11.92
N LEU A 398 -7.77 8.97 -13.19
CA LEU A 398 -6.72 8.14 -13.77
C LEU A 398 -5.37 8.84 -13.65
N LEU A 399 -4.38 8.16 -13.07
CA LEU A 399 -3.00 8.64 -12.96
C LEU A 399 -2.14 7.86 -13.95
N ILE A 400 -1.43 8.54 -14.84
CA ILE A 400 -0.76 7.91 -15.99
C ILE A 400 0.65 8.45 -16.12
N ASP A 401 1.63 7.56 -16.36
CA ASP A 401 3.00 7.97 -16.69
C ASP A 401 3.37 7.36 -18.05
N GLU A 402 3.74 8.23 -19.00
CA GLU A 402 4.18 7.85 -20.34
C GLU A 402 5.25 6.75 -20.30
N ASP A 403 6.21 6.83 -19.37
CA ASP A 403 7.34 5.89 -19.28
C ASP A 403 6.91 4.45 -18.90
N SER A 404 5.71 4.27 -18.37
CA SER A 404 5.16 2.97 -17.93
C SER A 404 3.93 2.53 -18.72
N SER A 405 3.62 3.23 -19.81
CA SER A 405 2.39 3.05 -20.59
C SER A 405 2.65 2.44 -21.96
N ALA A 406 1.59 1.91 -22.58
CA ALA A 406 1.64 1.51 -23.98
C ALA A 406 1.45 2.74 -24.88
N THR A 407 2.50 3.20 -25.56
CA THR A 407 2.48 4.44 -26.37
C THR A 407 1.36 4.45 -27.41
N ASN A 408 1.10 3.30 -28.05
CA ASN A 408 0.04 3.13 -29.04
C ASN A 408 -1.38 3.26 -28.46
N LEU A 409 -1.56 3.07 -27.15
CA LEU A 409 -2.81 3.38 -26.47
C LEU A 409 -2.87 4.85 -26.03
N LEU A 410 -1.75 5.51 -25.73
CA LEU A 410 -1.79 6.90 -25.28
C LEU A 410 -2.11 7.89 -26.41
N VAL A 411 -1.50 7.69 -27.58
CA VAL A 411 -1.54 8.64 -28.69
C VAL A 411 -1.41 7.91 -30.01
N ARG A 412 -1.72 8.60 -31.11
CA ARG A 412 -1.49 8.07 -32.44
C ARG A 412 -1.02 9.15 -33.40
N ASP A 413 0.23 9.02 -33.83
CA ASP A 413 0.87 9.92 -34.78
C ASP A 413 0.13 10.00 -36.13
N VAL A 414 0.02 11.20 -36.69
CA VAL A 414 -0.69 11.47 -37.94
C VAL A 414 -0.12 10.72 -39.16
N ARG A 415 1.20 10.51 -39.21
CA ARG A 415 1.83 9.77 -40.32
C ARG A 415 1.48 8.29 -40.21
N MET A 416 1.47 7.75 -38.99
CA MET A 416 1.01 6.39 -38.73
C MET A 416 -0.47 6.20 -39.06
N GLN A 417 -1.32 7.19 -38.80
CA GLN A 417 -2.73 7.18 -39.22
C GLN A 417 -2.86 7.15 -40.75
N ALA A 418 -2.08 7.96 -41.46
CA ALA A 418 -2.08 7.99 -42.92
C ALA A 418 -1.58 6.67 -43.55
N LEU A 419 -0.57 6.05 -42.93
CA LEU A 419 0.04 4.80 -43.40
C LEU A 419 -0.83 3.57 -43.09
N ILE A 420 -1.32 3.44 -41.87
CA ILE A 420 -2.08 2.28 -41.39
C ILE A 420 -3.53 2.69 -41.17
N ARG A 421 -4.38 2.53 -42.19
CA ARG A 421 -5.78 2.96 -42.12
C ARG A 421 -6.64 2.11 -41.18
N ASN A 422 -6.36 0.81 -41.10
CA ASN A 422 -7.14 -0.17 -40.33
C ASN A 422 -6.48 -0.52 -38.99
N GLU A 423 -6.31 0.48 -38.12
CA GLU A 423 -5.80 0.28 -36.76
C GLU A 423 -7.00 0.12 -35.80
N PRO A 424 -7.10 -0.99 -35.07
CA PRO A 424 -8.22 -1.23 -34.16
C PRO A 424 -8.16 -0.41 -32.86
N ILE A 425 -6.98 0.09 -32.49
CA ILE A 425 -6.79 0.85 -31.26
C ILE A 425 -7.26 2.30 -31.45
N GLN A 426 -8.15 2.71 -30.56
CA GLN A 426 -8.54 4.08 -30.35
C GLN A 426 -7.72 4.67 -29.19
N PRO A 427 -6.88 5.69 -29.43
CA PRO A 427 -5.97 6.20 -28.42
C PRO A 427 -6.73 6.95 -27.32
N LEU A 428 -6.22 6.88 -26.10
CA LEU A 428 -6.79 7.48 -24.90
C LEU A 428 -6.90 9.00 -25.01
N VAL A 429 -5.98 9.67 -25.73
CA VAL A 429 -6.08 11.13 -25.97
C VAL A 429 -7.42 11.53 -26.60
N ALA A 430 -8.02 10.67 -27.44
CA ALA A 430 -9.33 10.93 -28.06
C ALA A 430 -10.50 10.69 -27.10
N LYS A 431 -10.29 9.91 -26.03
CA LYS A 431 -11.31 9.54 -25.03
C LYS A 431 -11.22 10.33 -23.74
N ALA A 432 -10.07 10.94 -23.45
CA ALA A 432 -9.81 11.62 -22.18
C ALA A 432 -10.85 12.70 -21.86
N ARG A 433 -11.29 13.47 -22.88
CA ARG A 433 -12.34 14.48 -22.68
C ARG A 433 -13.67 13.86 -22.33
N SER A 434 -14.11 12.84 -23.07
CA SER A 434 -15.36 12.11 -22.81
C SER A 434 -15.36 11.46 -21.42
N LEU A 435 -14.25 10.85 -21.00
CA LEU A 435 -14.08 10.33 -19.63
C LEU A 435 -14.38 11.41 -18.58
N PHE A 436 -13.90 12.63 -18.80
CA PHE A 436 -14.17 13.72 -17.89
C PHE A 436 -15.60 14.27 -18.01
N THR A 437 -16.05 14.65 -19.20
CA THR A 437 -17.32 15.38 -19.38
C THR A 437 -18.55 14.48 -19.27
N GLN A 438 -18.45 13.20 -19.64
CA GLN A 438 -19.57 12.25 -19.62
C GLN A 438 -19.55 11.36 -18.37
N HIS A 439 -18.37 11.02 -17.84
CA HIS A 439 -18.24 10.11 -16.70
C HIS A 439 -17.68 10.76 -15.43
N GLY A 440 -17.26 12.03 -15.49
CA GLY A 440 -16.71 12.76 -14.34
C GLY A 440 -15.32 12.28 -13.91
N VAL A 441 -14.61 11.55 -14.77
CA VAL A 441 -13.30 10.94 -14.48
C VAL A 441 -12.19 11.84 -14.98
N SER A 442 -11.38 12.34 -14.04
CA SER A 442 -10.23 13.21 -14.34
C SER A 442 -9.02 12.39 -14.79
N THR A 443 -8.07 13.03 -15.46
CA THR A 443 -6.80 12.41 -15.87
C THR A 443 -5.63 13.28 -15.43
N VAL A 444 -4.69 12.70 -14.69
CA VAL A 444 -3.36 13.31 -14.47
C VAL A 444 -2.34 12.47 -15.21
N ILE A 445 -1.67 13.07 -16.19
CA ILE A 445 -0.73 12.36 -17.04
C ILE A 445 0.64 13.03 -17.05
N VAL A 446 1.69 12.26 -16.78
CA VAL A 446 3.08 12.67 -17.05
C VAL A 446 3.37 12.44 -18.52
N ILE A 447 3.76 13.50 -19.22
CA ILE A 447 4.19 13.46 -20.62
C ILE A 447 5.56 14.12 -20.81
N GLY A 448 6.38 13.54 -21.66
CA GLY A 448 7.67 14.07 -22.11
C GLY A 448 7.78 14.17 -23.64
N GLY A 449 7.07 13.31 -24.39
CA GLY A 449 7.18 13.25 -25.86
C GLY A 449 5.89 13.46 -26.64
N LEU A 450 4.72 13.39 -25.98
CA LEU A 450 3.42 13.30 -26.67
C LEU A 450 2.67 14.63 -26.70
N GLY A 451 2.97 15.48 -27.69
CA GLY A 451 2.41 16.83 -27.81
C GLY A 451 0.90 16.91 -28.05
N ASP A 452 0.28 15.88 -28.63
CA ASP A 452 -1.17 15.86 -28.92
C ASP A 452 -2.04 16.04 -27.68
N TRP A 453 -1.55 15.58 -26.52
CA TRP A 453 -2.23 15.74 -25.23
C TRP A 453 -2.39 17.20 -24.80
N LEU A 454 -1.57 18.12 -25.30
CA LEU A 454 -1.73 19.56 -25.04
C LEU A 454 -3.08 20.08 -25.53
N SER A 455 -3.62 19.49 -26.60
CA SER A 455 -4.89 19.91 -27.21
C SER A 455 -6.10 19.64 -26.32
N VAL A 456 -6.02 18.61 -25.47
CA VAL A 456 -7.11 18.18 -24.58
C VAL A 456 -6.88 18.60 -23.13
N ALA A 457 -5.78 19.27 -22.82
CA ALA A 457 -5.40 19.65 -21.47
C ALA A 457 -6.23 20.83 -20.92
N ASP A 458 -6.74 20.69 -19.70
CA ASP A 458 -7.31 21.81 -18.94
C ASP A 458 -6.20 22.58 -18.19
N GLN A 459 -5.20 21.85 -17.71
CA GLN A 459 -4.08 22.37 -16.94
C GLN A 459 -2.76 21.73 -17.39
N VAL A 460 -1.71 22.54 -17.53
CA VAL A 460 -0.36 22.07 -17.86
C VAL A 460 0.64 22.60 -16.83
N ILE A 461 1.34 21.68 -16.18
CA ILE A 461 2.32 21.95 -15.14
C ILE A 461 3.69 21.45 -15.63
N ALA A 462 4.64 22.35 -15.83
CA ALA A 462 6.01 22.00 -16.15
C ALA A 462 6.84 21.85 -14.87
N MET A 463 7.61 20.76 -14.78
CA MET A 463 8.63 20.56 -13.77
C MET A 463 9.98 21.00 -14.32
N GLU A 464 10.59 22.01 -13.70
CA GLU A 464 11.89 22.56 -14.06
C GLU A 464 12.75 22.69 -12.80
N GLY A 465 13.95 22.09 -12.81
CA GLY A 465 14.77 21.98 -11.60
C GLY A 465 14.02 21.54 -10.34
N TYR A 466 13.08 20.58 -10.46
CA TYR A 466 12.22 20.08 -9.37
C TYR A 466 11.17 21.06 -8.84
N ILE A 467 10.96 22.18 -9.52
CA ILE A 467 9.98 23.22 -9.18
C ILE A 467 8.83 23.19 -10.21
N PRO A 468 7.56 23.11 -9.78
CA PRO A 468 6.41 23.19 -10.67
C PRO A 468 6.17 24.62 -11.19
N ARG A 469 5.75 24.74 -12.45
CA ARG A 469 5.32 25.99 -13.10
C ARG A 469 4.01 25.77 -13.84
N ALA A 470 3.05 26.65 -13.67
CA ALA A 470 1.82 26.62 -14.45
C ALA A 470 2.10 27.23 -15.83
N ILE A 471 2.01 26.42 -16.89
CA ILE A 471 2.32 26.83 -18.28
C ILE A 471 1.13 26.57 -19.22
N THR A 472 -0.08 26.51 -18.68
CA THR A 472 -1.30 26.25 -19.47
C THR A 472 -1.50 27.24 -20.61
N ALA A 473 -1.21 28.53 -20.41
CA ALA A 473 -1.35 29.55 -21.45
C ALA A 473 -0.35 29.34 -22.59
N ASP A 474 0.91 29.05 -22.26
CA ASP A 474 1.96 28.78 -23.25
C ASP A 474 1.64 27.51 -24.06
N ALA A 475 1.18 26.46 -23.39
CA ALA A 475 0.73 25.23 -24.03
C ALA A 475 -0.39 25.49 -25.05
N LYS A 476 -1.39 26.32 -24.69
CA LYS A 476 -2.48 26.70 -25.60
C LYS A 476 -1.97 27.49 -26.81
N ALA A 477 -1.00 28.38 -26.63
CA ALA A 477 -0.38 29.11 -27.74
C ALA A 477 0.37 28.17 -28.70
N ILE A 478 1.08 27.17 -28.18
CA ILE A 478 1.77 26.16 -28.99
C ILE A 478 0.78 25.34 -29.81
N VAL A 479 -0.34 24.92 -29.23
CA VAL A 479 -1.40 24.18 -29.95
C VAL A 479 -1.99 25.03 -31.08
N GLN A 480 -2.13 26.35 -30.90
CA GLN A 480 -2.57 27.25 -31.98
C GLN A 480 -1.55 27.37 -33.11
N GLN A 481 -0.25 27.39 -32.77
CA GLN A 481 0.84 27.46 -33.75
C GLN A 481 1.02 26.14 -34.52
N TYR A 482 0.83 25.02 -33.83
CA TYR A 482 0.95 23.66 -34.37
C TYR A 482 -0.32 22.86 -34.08
N PRO A 483 -1.41 23.07 -34.87
CA PRO A 483 -2.69 22.41 -34.63
C PRO A 483 -2.57 20.89 -34.68
N SER A 484 -3.13 20.22 -33.67
CA SER A 484 -3.28 18.77 -33.66
C SER A 484 -4.51 18.32 -34.45
N MET A 485 -4.50 17.08 -34.93
CA MET A 485 -5.66 16.42 -35.55
C MET A 485 -6.32 15.42 -34.59
N VAL A 486 -6.21 15.61 -33.27
CA VAL A 486 -6.96 14.79 -32.31
C VAL A 486 -8.45 15.02 -32.53
N THR A 487 -9.14 14.00 -33.03
CA THR A 487 -10.60 13.95 -33.05
C THR A 487 -11.05 13.40 -31.69
N GLU A 488 -11.66 14.25 -30.87
CA GLU A 488 -12.33 13.81 -29.65
C GLU A 488 -13.62 13.05 -29.99
N ASP A 489 -13.91 12.04 -29.20
CA ASP A 489 -15.05 11.12 -29.40
C ASP A 489 -16.28 11.46 -28.54
#